data_AF-A0A7S4FH63-F1
#
_entry.id   AF-A0A7S4FH63-F1
#
_cell.length_a   1.000
_cell.length_b   1.000
_cell.length_c   1.000
_cell.angle_alpha   90.00
_cell.angle_beta   90.00
_cell.angle_gamma   90.00
#
_symmetry.space_group_name_H-M   'P 1'
#
loop_
_entity.id
_entity.type
_entity.pdbx_description
1 polymer ?
#
loop_
_entity_poly.entity_id
_entity_poly.type
_entity_poly.pdbx_seq_one_letter_code
_entity_poly.pdbx_strand_id
1 'polypeptide(L)'
;MEELLTEYAIPLAYIDGKKVAVLGGKKQPHFTNDELLDCIANREEVQPLVNKPHRSQKLNAAARTIQSCLRMYLQRLRYLDLRYRQECTKVIQRAWACYRQHKSTRATLQSRRTEAEEA
;
A
#
# COMPACT_ATOMS: atom_id res chain seq x y z
N MET A 1 -16.20 -11.54 16.85
CA MET A 1 -15.81 -12.68 17.70
C MET A 1 -14.87 -13.61 16.99
N GLU A 2 -15.23 -14.16 15.82
CA GLU A 2 -14.34 -15.06 15.07
C GLU A 2 -12.97 -14.44 14.78
N GLU A 3 -12.94 -13.17 14.36
CA GLU A 3 -11.70 -12.43 14.11
C GLU A 3 -10.75 -12.42 15.33
N LEU A 4 -11.28 -12.14 16.54
CA LEU A 4 -10.52 -12.18 17.80
C LEU A 4 -9.95 -13.58 18.06
N LEU A 5 -10.75 -14.63 17.89
CA LEU A 5 -10.32 -16.01 18.13
C LEU A 5 -9.23 -16.43 17.15
N THR A 6 -9.35 -16.04 15.87
CA THR A 6 -8.33 -16.30 14.86
C THR A 6 -7.07 -15.48 15.08
N GLU A 7 -7.20 -14.21 15.46
CA GLU A 7 -6.05 -13.33 15.69
C GLU A 7 -5.20 -13.87 16.84
N TYR A 8 -5.82 -14.18 17.97
CA TYR A 8 -5.12 -14.70 19.15
C TYR A 8 -4.88 -16.21 19.12
N ALA A 9 -5.22 -16.89 18.01
CA ALA A 9 -5.04 -18.33 17.80
C ALA A 9 -5.58 -19.19 18.95
N ILE A 10 -6.79 -18.87 19.43
CA ILE A 10 -7.42 -19.57 20.55
C ILE A 10 -7.94 -20.93 20.05
N PRO A 11 -7.47 -22.07 20.62
CA PRO A 11 -7.78 -23.40 20.09
C PRO A 11 -9.22 -23.84 20.38
N LEU A 12 -9.81 -23.38 21.49
CA LEU A 12 -11.17 -23.70 21.89
C LEU A 12 -11.74 -22.57 22.73
N ALA A 13 -12.94 -22.10 22.39
CA ALA A 13 -13.68 -21.11 23.15
C ALA A 13 -15.15 -21.53 23.23
N TYR A 14 -15.69 -21.60 24.44
CA TYR A 14 -17.11 -21.84 24.67
C TYR A 14 -17.84 -20.50 24.72
N ILE A 15 -18.73 -20.27 23.75
CA ILE A 15 -19.41 -18.99 23.58
C ILE A 15 -20.79 -19.03 24.25
N ASP A 16 -21.09 -18.05 25.11
CA ASP A 16 -22.43 -17.85 25.64
C ASP A 16 -23.29 -17.06 24.63
N GLY A 17 -24.11 -17.77 23.87
CA GLY A 17 -24.96 -17.20 22.83
C GLY A 17 -25.95 -16.14 23.35
N LYS A 18 -26.36 -16.19 24.63
CA LYS A 18 -27.26 -15.18 25.20
C LYS A 18 -26.54 -13.85 25.37
N LYS A 19 -25.32 -13.88 25.90
CA LYS A 19 -24.49 -12.67 26.05
C LYS A 19 -24.10 -12.07 24.71
N VAL A 20 -23.75 -12.90 23.74
CA VAL A 20 -23.45 -12.43 22.37
C VAL A 20 -24.66 -11.76 21.72
N ALA A 21 -25.86 -12.32 21.86
CA ALA A 21 -27.07 -11.72 21.32
C ALA A 21 -27.38 -10.35 21.96
N VAL A 22 -27.19 -10.24 23.28
CA VAL A 22 -27.34 -8.96 24.01
C VAL A 22 -26.29 -7.94 23.55
N LEU A 23 -25.05 -8.38 23.35
CA LEU A 23 -23.97 -7.51 22.88
C LEU A 23 -24.22 -7.03 21.44
N GLY A 24 -24.64 -7.92 20.54
CA GLY A 24 -24.98 -7.58 19.15
C GLY A 24 -26.20 -6.67 19.01
N GLY A 25 -27.08 -6.63 20.02
CA GLY A 25 -28.18 -5.67 20.10
C GLY A 25 -27.73 -4.23 20.37
N LYS A 26 -26.50 -4.03 20.89
CA LYS A 26 -25.91 -2.70 21.03
C LYS A 26 -25.47 -2.23 19.65
N LYS A 27 -26.05 -1.13 19.16
CA LYS A 27 -25.66 -0.48 17.89
C LYS A 27 -24.32 0.25 18.01
N GLN A 28 -23.25 -0.47 18.36
CA GLN A 28 -21.89 0.05 18.37
C GLN A 28 -21.13 -0.47 17.14
N PRO A 29 -20.29 0.38 16.51
CA PRO A 29 -19.54 -0.02 15.33
C PRO A 29 -18.43 -1.03 15.64
N HIS A 30 -17.85 -0.97 16.85
CA HIS A 30 -16.80 -1.86 17.31
C HIS A 30 -17.00 -2.19 18.79
N PHE A 31 -16.69 -3.44 19.16
CA PHE A 31 -16.70 -3.93 20.53
C PHE A 31 -15.27 -4.05 21.03
N THR A 32 -15.06 -3.73 22.31
CA THR A 32 -13.75 -3.88 22.94
C THR A 32 -13.42 -5.36 23.20
N ASN A 33 -12.13 -5.70 23.28
CA ASN A 33 -11.70 -7.07 23.58
C ASN A 33 -12.28 -7.59 24.90
N ASP A 34 -12.42 -6.74 25.92
CA ASP A 34 -13.00 -7.12 27.21
C ASP A 34 -14.49 -7.46 27.12
N GLU A 35 -15.27 -6.69 26.35
CA GLU A 35 -16.70 -6.99 26.11
C GLU A 35 -16.90 -8.31 25.35
N LEU A 36 -16.00 -8.58 24.41
CA LEU A 36 -15.98 -9.82 23.64
C LEU A 36 -15.57 -11.01 24.53
N LEU A 37 -14.59 -10.83 25.41
CA LEU A 37 -14.15 -11.85 26.37
C LEU A 37 -15.23 -12.20 27.41
N ASP A 38 -16.09 -11.24 27.80
CA ASP A 38 -17.16 -11.52 28.77
C ASP A 38 -18.27 -12.43 28.21
N CYS A 39 -18.36 -12.52 26.89
CA CYS A 39 -19.25 -13.44 26.18
C CYS A 39 -18.72 -14.88 26.10
N ILE A 40 -17.49 -15.13 26.58
CA ILE A 40 -16.87 -16.46 26.59
C ILE A 40 -17.12 -17.11 27.95
N ALA A 41 -17.75 -18.28 27.96
CA ALA A 41 -18.05 -19.02 29.17
C ALA A 41 -16.79 -19.53 29.87
N ASN A 42 -15.76 -19.96 29.11
CA ASN A 42 -14.44 -20.32 29.65
C ASN A 42 -13.45 -19.14 29.64
N ARG A 43 -13.90 -17.97 30.10
CA ARG A 43 -13.09 -16.74 30.11
C ARG A 43 -11.73 -16.92 30.79
N GLU A 44 -11.67 -17.61 31.92
CA GLU A 44 -10.44 -17.78 32.70
C GLU A 44 -9.33 -18.52 31.93
N GLU A 45 -9.70 -19.41 31.02
CA GLU A 45 -8.78 -20.16 30.16
C GLU A 45 -8.31 -19.32 28.95
N VAL A 46 -9.20 -18.49 28.42
CA VAL A 46 -8.94 -17.70 27.20
C VAL A 46 -8.22 -16.38 27.49
N GLN A 47 -8.54 -15.72 28.61
CA GLN A 47 -7.96 -14.44 29.02
C GLN A 47 -6.42 -14.42 29.05
N PRO A 48 -5.70 -15.43 29.59
CA PRO A 48 -4.24 -15.43 29.55
C PRO A 48 -3.65 -15.57 28.14
N LEU A 49 -4.37 -16.17 27.20
CA LEU A 49 -3.97 -16.28 25.78
C LEU A 49 -4.13 -14.95 25.05
N VAL A 50 -5.16 -14.17 25.39
CA VAL A 50 -5.36 -12.83 24.81
C VAL A 50 -4.36 -11.82 25.39
N ASN A 51 -4.08 -11.91 26.69
CA ASN A 51 -3.11 -11.03 27.35
C ASN A 51 -1.65 -11.29 26.93
N LYS A 52 -1.34 -12.49 26.43
CA LYS A 52 -0.01 -12.85 25.95
C LYS A 52 -0.04 -13.01 24.42
N PRO A 53 0.46 -12.03 23.65
CA PRO A 53 0.49 -12.14 22.20
C PRO A 53 1.27 -13.40 21.78
N HIS A 54 0.62 -14.22 20.95
CA HIS A 54 1.15 -15.49 20.51
C HIS A 54 2.48 -15.29 19.74
N ARG A 55 3.42 -16.23 19.87
CA ARG A 55 4.72 -16.17 19.19
C ARG A 55 4.58 -15.95 17.67
N SER A 56 3.57 -16.53 17.04
CA SER A 56 3.26 -16.38 15.61
C SER A 56 2.92 -14.94 15.22
N GLN A 57 2.13 -14.21 16.03
CA GLN A 57 1.85 -12.79 15.78
C GLN A 57 3.12 -11.94 15.81
N LYS A 58 4.02 -12.19 16.77
CA LYS A 58 5.30 -11.48 16.87
C LYS A 58 6.18 -11.73 15.64
N LEU A 59 6.22 -12.97 15.14
CA LEU A 59 6.94 -13.32 13.92
C LEU A 59 6.33 -12.66 12.68
N ASN A 60 5.00 -12.63 12.57
CA ASN A 60 4.31 -11.98 11.47
C ASN A 60 4.54 -10.46 11.48
N ALA A 61 4.50 -9.81 12.65
CA ALA A 61 4.80 -8.40 12.80
C ALA A 61 6.26 -8.11 12.42
N ALA A 62 7.22 -8.90 12.91
CA ALA A 62 8.63 -8.78 12.53
C ALA A 62 8.85 -8.97 11.03
N ALA A 63 8.23 -10.00 10.43
CA ALA A 63 8.29 -10.25 9.00
C ALA A 63 7.73 -9.09 8.19
N ARG A 64 6.58 -8.53 8.59
CA ARG A 64 6.00 -7.34 7.95
C ARG A 64 6.96 -6.16 7.99
N THR A 65 7.57 -5.87 9.13
CA THR A 65 8.54 -4.77 9.28
C THR A 65 9.78 -4.98 8.39
N ILE A 66 10.35 -6.17 8.39
CA ILE A 66 11.50 -6.51 7.53
C ILE A 66 11.12 -6.33 6.06
N GLN A 67 9.97 -6.88 5.66
CA GLN A 67 9.48 -6.77 4.29
C GLN A 67 9.20 -5.30 3.89
N SER A 68 8.62 -4.48 4.76
CA SER A 68 8.38 -3.07 4.48
C SER A 68 9.68 -2.29 4.31
N CYS A 69 10.68 -2.54 5.16
CA CYS A 69 12.01 -1.92 5.05
C CYS A 69 12.68 -2.29 3.73
N LEU A 70 12.65 -3.57 3.35
CA LEU A 70 13.22 -4.04 2.08
C LEU A 70 12.49 -3.43 0.87
N ARG A 71 11.16 -3.40 0.88
CA ARG A 71 10.36 -2.79 -0.20
C ARG A 71 10.70 -1.30 -0.35
N MET A 72 10.80 -0.57 0.76
CA MET A 72 11.17 0.85 0.75
C MET A 72 12.58 1.06 0.17
N TYR A 73 13.55 0.25 0.60
CA TYR A 73 14.92 0.33 0.09
C TYR A 73 14.99 0.11 -1.43
N LEU A 74 14.35 -0.95 -1.93
CA LEU A 74 14.29 -1.23 -3.36
C LEU A 74 13.59 -0.12 -4.15
N GLN A 75 12.50 0.43 -3.61
CA GLN A 75 11.80 1.54 -4.23
C GLN A 75 12.66 2.81 -4.30
N ARG A 76 13.46 3.07 -3.26
CA ARG A 76 14.43 4.18 -3.26
C ARG A 76 15.47 4.02 -4.37
N LEU A 77 16.02 2.83 -4.56
CA LEU A 77 16.97 2.56 -5.64
C LEU A 77 16.34 2.80 -7.03
N ARG A 78 15.12 2.29 -7.24
CA ARG A 78 14.37 2.50 -8.48
C ARG A 78 14.07 3.98 -8.74
N TYR A 79 13.73 4.73 -7.70
CA TYR A 79 13.47 6.16 -7.81
C TYR A 79 14.71 6.95 -8.24
N LEU A 80 15.88 6.62 -7.70
CA LEU A 80 17.14 7.27 -8.09
C LEU A 80 17.47 7.03 -9.57
N ASP A 81 17.34 5.79 -10.04
CA ASP A 81 17.54 5.44 -11.45
C ASP A 81 16.51 6.15 -12.35
N LEU A 82 15.23 6.12 -11.97
CA LEU A 82 14.18 6.83 -12.71
C LEU A 82 14.47 8.34 -12.82
N ARG A 83 14.91 8.97 -11.71
CA ARG A 83 15.25 10.39 -11.69
C ARG A 83 16.41 10.69 -12.65
N TYR A 84 17.46 9.87 -12.62
CA TYR A 84 18.57 10.01 -13.56
C TYR A 84 18.09 9.90 -15.02
N ARG A 85 17.32 8.87 -15.34
CA ARG A 85 16.77 8.67 -16.68
C ARG A 85 15.88 9.83 -17.13
N GLN A 86 15.04 10.36 -16.25
CA GLN A 86 14.19 11.52 -16.55
C GLN A 86 15.01 12.74 -16.95
N GLU A 87 16.11 13.03 -16.26
CA GLU A 87 17.00 14.13 -16.63
C GLU A 87 17.65 13.90 -18.01
N CYS A 88 18.16 12.69 -18.27
CA CYS A 88 18.68 12.35 -19.60
C CYS A 88 17.62 12.47 -20.69
N THR A 89 16.40 11.98 -20.45
CA THR A 89 15.28 12.06 -21.39
C THR A 89 14.92 13.51 -21.70
N LYS A 90 14.90 14.42 -20.72
CA LYS A 90 14.64 15.85 -20.95
C LYS A 90 15.67 16.46 -21.90
N VAL A 91 16.96 16.12 -21.75
CA VAL A 91 18.02 16.61 -22.64
C VAL A 91 17.78 16.13 -24.08
N ILE A 92 17.52 14.83 -24.26
CA ILE A 92 17.24 14.24 -25.57
C ILE A 92 16.00 14.87 -26.22
N GLN A 93 14.92 15.02 -25.45
CA GLN A 93 13.68 15.63 -25.92
C GLN A 93 13.89 17.08 -26.39
N ARG A 94 14.65 17.88 -25.64
CA ARG A 94 14.98 19.26 -26.03
C ARG A 94 15.81 19.32 -27.30
N ALA A 95 16.85 18.49 -27.41
CA ALA A 95 17.69 18.42 -28.59
C ALA A 95 16.86 18.04 -29.84
N TRP A 96 16.00 17.03 -29.69
CA TRP A 96 15.12 16.59 -30.77
C TRP A 96 14.08 17.64 -31.17
N ALA A 97 13.49 18.34 -30.20
CA ALA A 97 12.55 19.43 -30.47
C ALA A 97 13.22 20.56 -31.26
N CYS A 98 14.44 20.96 -30.87
CA CYS A 98 15.22 21.96 -31.57
C CYS A 98 15.55 21.53 -33.01
N TYR A 99 16.04 20.30 -33.19
CA TYR A 99 16.32 19.74 -34.52
C TYR A 99 15.06 19.74 -35.41
N ARG A 100 13.93 19.29 -34.87
CA ARG A 100 12.65 19.26 -35.59
C ARG A 100 12.22 20.66 -36.01
N GLN A 101 12.31 21.64 -35.11
CA GLN A 101 11.95 23.02 -35.39
C GLN A 101 12.86 23.60 -36.49
N HIS A 102 14.17 23.40 -36.38
CA HIS A 102 15.13 23.84 -37.39
C HIS A 102 14.82 23.23 -38.77
N LYS A 103 14.57 21.91 -38.82
CA LYS A 103 14.21 21.21 -40.07
C LYS A 103 12.92 21.77 -40.67
N SER A 104 11.90 22.01 -39.85
CA SER A 104 10.63 22.59 -40.28
C SER A 104 10.82 24.00 -40.83
N THR A 105 11.47 24.89 -40.07
CA THR A 105 11.75 26.26 -40.51
C THR A 105 12.56 26.29 -41.81
N ARG A 106 13.57 25.43 -41.94
CA ARG A 106 14.37 25.34 -43.18
C ARG A 106 13.49 24.94 -44.38
N ALA A 107 12.61 23.97 -44.23
CA ALA A 107 11.70 23.55 -45.29
C ALA A 107 10.75 24.70 -45.69
N THR A 108 10.16 25.42 -44.72
CA THR A 108 9.30 26.57 -44.98
C THR A 108 10.05 27.73 -45.66
N LEU A 109 11.30 27.98 -45.28
CA LEU A 109 12.11 29.01 -45.94
C LEU A 109 12.46 28.64 -47.38
N GLN A 110 12.69 27.35 -47.65
CA GLN A 110 12.94 26.86 -49.01
C GLN A 110 11.70 27.01 -49.88
N SER A 111 10.52 26.61 -49.41
CA SER A 111 9.28 26.75 -50.19
C SER A 111 8.95 28.22 -50.50
N ARG A 112 9.15 29.12 -49.54
CA ARG A 112 8.95 30.56 -49.76
C ARG A 112 9.93 31.16 -50.76
N ARG A 113 11.16 30.64 -50.86
CA ARG A 113 12.14 31.09 -51.85
C ARG A 113 11.74 30.66 -53.25
N THR A 114 11.33 29.40 -53.41
CA THR A 114 10.86 28.90 -54.72
C THR A 114 9.60 29.64 -55.18
N GLU A 115 8.65 29.89 -54.27
CA GLU A 115 7.45 30.69 -54.57
C GLU A 115 7.79 32.13 -55.01
N ALA A 116 8.84 32.74 -54.44
CA ALA A 116 9.29 34.08 -54.80
C ALA A 116 10.12 34.13 -56.10
N GLU A 117 10.72 33.01 -56.52
CA GLU A 117 11.44 32.88 -57.80
C GLU A 117 10.47 32.58 -58.96
N GLU A 118 9.30 32.01 -58.67
CA GLU A 118 8.25 31.68 -59.66
C GLU A 118 7.23 32.81 -59.89
N ALA A 119 7.21 33.84 -59.02
CA ALA A 119 6.30 35.00 -59.08
C ALA A 119 6.95 36.21 -59.79
#